data_AF-A0A3D4LHR8-F1
#
_entry.id   AF-A0A3D4LHR8-F1
#
_cell.length_a   1.000
_cell.length_b   1.000
_cell.length_c   1.000
_cell.angle_alpha   90.00
_cell.angle_beta   90.00
_cell.angle_gamma   90.00
#
_symmetry.space_group_name_H-M   'P 1'
#
loop_
_entity.id
_entity.type
_entity.pdbx_description
1 polymer ?
#
loop_
_entity_poly.entity_id
_entity_poly.type
_entity_poly.pdbx_seq_one_letter_code
_entity_poly.pdbx_strand_id
1 'polypeptide(L)'
;AFPFGFLGILIWKYRLRINNIFVHIYEKKYKENKAPDISLYNGLLPQLLLLVMSSAVIITAFFLMFLFNKLIDFNGINVLLYYIGVILVVFSVSNILYKIKSKYNYMIFASIFLAALIFNMKAYILFILIALGLLFITDKKVNFVKNKFTGVIKKGDLVYSWFIWMNYSHSCYSYDRLMGLAFAHSMKNIIKKLYDNKSEISETIHNHTEFFNTEPNMGTPIHGYIISLEEERKLNNKSFEDISYIKKGMMGISAGLGDSFTQAILAPLFVSMSVMLCLDKSYYLAFIPVIFLSIYILFISYSGFMNGYFQGRDSMLQRIKDVKQSKIKVYFPYIFSGILGLSMSKLLFNNIRPSENIFTLGIILFAAFLTFLRKRREQ
;
A
#
# COMPACT_ATOMS: atom_id res chain seq x y z
N ALA A 1 1.51 -2.11 22.42
CA ALA A 1 1.44 -2.05 20.94
C ALA A 1 0.75 -3.27 20.33
N PHE A 2 1.21 -4.50 20.61
CA PHE A 2 0.72 -5.72 19.96
C PHE A 2 -0.82 -5.95 20.05
N PRO A 3 -1.49 -5.82 21.21
CA PRO A 3 -2.94 -6.00 21.29
C PRO A 3 -3.74 -4.97 20.48
N PHE A 4 -3.26 -3.73 20.43
CA PHE A 4 -3.90 -2.65 19.65
C PHE A 4 -3.75 -2.86 18.15
N GLY A 5 -2.62 -3.43 17.71
CA GLY A 5 -2.44 -3.86 16.32
C GLY A 5 -3.49 -4.90 15.90
N PHE A 6 -3.83 -5.84 16.81
CA PHE A 6 -4.87 -6.84 16.55
C PHE A 6 -6.28 -6.22 16.45
N LEU A 7 -6.62 -5.25 17.31
CA LEU A 7 -7.88 -4.49 17.20
C LEU A 7 -8.02 -3.79 15.84
N GLY A 8 -6.92 -3.23 15.31
CA GLY A 8 -6.90 -2.64 13.97
C GLY A 8 -7.24 -3.63 12.86
N ILE A 9 -6.75 -4.87 12.95
CA ILE A 9 -7.08 -5.95 11.99
C ILE A 9 -8.57 -6.29 12.03
N LEU A 10 -9.17 -6.29 13.23
CA LEU A 10 -10.61 -6.51 13.38
C LEU A 10 -11.42 -5.40 12.71
N ILE A 11 -11.04 -4.12 12.87
CA ILE A 11 -11.69 -3.01 12.14
C ILE A 11 -11.69 -3.32 10.66
N TRP A 12 -10.52 -3.63 10.08
CA TRP A 12 -10.42 -3.89 8.65
C TRP A 12 -11.35 -5.03 8.22
N LYS A 13 -11.32 -6.16 8.93
CA LYS A 13 -12.14 -7.34 8.62
C LYS A 13 -13.65 -7.06 8.69
N TYR A 14 -14.12 -6.38 9.73
CA TYR A 14 -15.55 -6.07 9.88
C TYR A 14 -16.01 -4.95 8.96
N ARG A 15 -15.14 -3.98 8.64
CA ARG A 15 -15.48 -2.85 7.77
C ARG A 15 -15.96 -3.31 6.40
N LEU A 16 -15.33 -4.33 5.80
CA LEU A 16 -15.76 -4.87 4.50
C LEU A 16 -17.20 -5.38 4.54
N ARG A 17 -17.58 -6.07 5.63
CA ARG A 17 -18.93 -6.59 5.81
C ARG A 17 -19.94 -5.47 6.07
N ILE A 18 -19.60 -4.49 6.90
CA ILE A 18 -20.50 -3.36 7.21
C ILE A 18 -20.71 -2.49 5.97
N ASN A 19 -19.68 -2.29 5.14
CA ASN A 19 -19.79 -1.53 3.90
C ASN A 19 -20.82 -2.10 2.91
N ASN A 20 -21.16 -3.41 2.96
CA ASN A 20 -22.26 -3.96 2.17
C ASN A 20 -23.60 -3.25 2.45
N ILE A 21 -23.82 -2.72 3.66
CA ILE A 21 -25.02 -1.94 4.01
C ILE A 21 -25.13 -0.72 3.08
N PHE A 22 -24.03 0.00 2.85
CA PHE A 22 -24.03 1.18 1.98
C PHE A 22 -24.27 0.81 0.52
N VAL A 23 -23.73 -0.33 0.06
CA VAL A 23 -24.03 -0.88 -1.26
C VAL A 23 -25.52 -1.15 -1.40
N HIS A 24 -26.13 -1.88 -0.45
CA HIS A 24 -27.55 -2.21 -0.50
C HIS A 24 -28.47 -0.99 -0.40
N ILE A 25 -28.12 0.01 0.41
CA ILE A 25 -28.90 1.27 0.48
C ILE A 25 -28.81 2.02 -0.85
N TYR A 26 -27.62 2.10 -1.45
CA TYR A 26 -27.43 2.71 -2.78
C TYR A 26 -28.29 1.99 -3.84
N GLU A 27 -28.17 0.66 -3.92
CA GLU A 27 -28.93 -0.20 -4.84
C GLU A 27 -30.44 -0.02 -4.68
N LYS A 28 -30.94 -0.02 -3.44
CA LYS A 28 -32.36 0.20 -3.15
C LYS A 28 -32.83 1.56 -3.66
N LYS A 29 -32.09 2.63 -3.36
CA LYS A 29 -32.46 3.99 -3.82
C LYS A 29 -32.39 4.15 -5.33
N TYR A 30 -31.44 3.47 -5.98
CA TYR A 30 -31.37 3.46 -7.44
C TYR A 30 -32.61 2.80 -8.04
N LYS A 31 -33.03 1.62 -7.54
CA LYS A 31 -34.25 0.92 -7.98
C LYS A 31 -35.53 1.71 -7.74
N GLU A 32 -35.55 2.56 -6.70
CA GLU A 32 -36.65 3.49 -6.42
C GLU A 32 -36.62 4.77 -7.30
N ASN A 33 -35.77 4.82 -8.34
CA ASN A 33 -35.59 5.98 -9.23
C ASN A 33 -35.20 7.30 -8.53
N LYS A 34 -34.53 7.22 -7.37
CA LYS A 34 -34.14 8.39 -6.56
C LYS A 34 -32.80 9.02 -6.96
N ALA A 35 -32.16 8.54 -8.04
CA ALA A 35 -30.85 9.00 -8.53
C ALA A 35 -29.83 9.28 -7.41
N PRO A 36 -29.49 8.27 -6.57
CA PRO A 36 -28.68 8.48 -5.38
C PRO A 36 -27.27 8.98 -5.72
N ASP A 37 -26.78 9.97 -4.98
CA ASP A 37 -25.43 10.48 -5.16
C ASP A 37 -24.37 9.47 -4.67
N ILE A 38 -23.65 8.85 -5.62
CA ILE A 38 -22.60 7.87 -5.36
C ILE A 38 -21.50 8.36 -4.39
N SER A 39 -21.25 9.67 -4.33
CA SER A 39 -20.23 10.25 -3.43
C SER A 39 -20.58 10.13 -1.95
N LEU A 40 -21.87 10.04 -1.61
CA LEU A 40 -22.31 9.77 -0.23
C LEU A 40 -22.02 8.33 0.17
N TYR A 41 -22.26 7.40 -0.76
CA TYR A 41 -22.18 5.96 -0.53
C TYR A 41 -20.77 5.41 -0.65
N ASN A 42 -19.91 6.04 -1.45
CA ASN A 42 -18.48 5.73 -1.45
C ASN A 42 -17.69 6.61 -0.47
N GLY A 43 -17.95 7.91 -0.43
CA GLY A 43 -17.15 8.87 0.32
C GLY A 43 -17.63 9.06 1.75
N LEU A 44 -18.71 9.83 1.94
CA LEU A 44 -19.08 10.34 3.27
C LEU A 44 -19.42 9.23 4.28
N LEU A 45 -20.36 8.34 3.97
CA LEU A 45 -20.85 7.34 4.93
C LEU A 45 -19.78 6.32 5.34
N PRO A 46 -19.00 5.72 4.42
CA PRO A 46 -17.94 4.79 4.80
C PRO A 46 -16.78 5.44 5.56
N GLN A 47 -16.46 6.71 5.28
CA GLN A 47 -15.44 7.43 6.03
C GLN A 47 -15.90 7.79 7.44
N LEU A 48 -17.17 8.18 7.61
CA LEU A 48 -17.76 8.36 8.94
C LEU A 48 -17.75 7.04 9.74
N LEU A 49 -18.09 5.92 9.10
CA LEU A 49 -17.96 4.60 9.71
C LEU A 49 -16.52 4.32 10.15
N LEU A 50 -15.54 4.57 9.27
CA LEU A 50 -14.13 4.36 9.60
C LEU A 50 -13.68 5.24 10.77
N LEU A 51 -14.13 6.50 10.83
CA LEU A 51 -13.87 7.39 11.95
C LEU A 51 -14.42 6.82 13.26
N VAL A 52 -15.70 6.44 13.29
CA VAL A 52 -16.35 5.85 14.47
C VAL A 52 -15.64 4.58 14.92
N MET A 53 -15.33 3.66 14.00
CA MET A 53 -14.62 2.42 14.31
C MET A 53 -13.21 2.68 14.84
N SER A 54 -12.50 3.64 14.26
CA SER A 54 -11.14 4.00 14.70
C SER A 54 -11.16 4.67 16.08
N SER A 55 -12.11 5.58 16.33
CA SER A 55 -12.33 6.19 17.63
C SER A 55 -12.66 5.15 18.69
N ALA A 56 -13.49 4.15 18.38
CA ALA A 56 -13.81 3.06 19.30
C ALA A 56 -12.56 2.26 19.70
N VAL A 57 -11.64 1.99 18.76
CA VAL A 57 -10.36 1.32 19.08
C VAL A 57 -9.45 2.19 19.94
N ILE A 58 -9.39 3.50 19.67
CA ILE A 58 -8.60 4.43 20.50
C ILE A 58 -9.16 4.48 21.93
N ILE A 59 -10.48 4.62 22.08
CA ILE A 59 -11.15 4.63 23.39
C ILE A 59 -10.90 3.31 24.14
N THR A 60 -11.07 2.18 23.44
CA THR A 60 -10.80 0.85 24.00
C THR A 60 -9.33 0.74 24.42
N ALA A 61 -8.42 1.29 23.63
CA ALA A 61 -7.00 1.27 23.96
C ALA A 61 -6.66 2.07 25.21
N PHE A 62 -7.21 3.28 25.35
CA PHE A 62 -7.06 4.08 26.56
C PHE A 62 -7.67 3.41 27.79
N PHE A 63 -8.87 2.83 27.64
CA PHE A 63 -9.53 2.10 28.73
C PHE A 63 -8.71 0.89 29.19
N LEU A 64 -8.23 0.06 28.26
CA LEU A 64 -7.38 -1.09 28.57
C LEU A 64 -6.06 -0.68 29.21
N MET A 65 -5.44 0.41 28.73
CA MET A 65 -4.21 0.94 29.31
C MET A 65 -4.44 1.40 30.76
N PHE A 66 -5.53 2.11 31.03
CA PHE A 66 -5.90 2.53 32.38
C PHE A 66 -6.17 1.33 33.30
N LEU A 67 -6.90 0.31 32.80
CA LEU A 67 -7.21 -0.90 33.54
C LEU A 67 -5.93 -1.69 33.88
N PHE A 68 -5.05 -1.91 32.90
CA PHE A 68 -3.81 -2.66 33.13
C PHE A 68 -2.83 -1.94 34.04
N ASN A 69 -2.75 -0.60 33.99
CA ASN A 69 -1.92 0.16 34.93
C ASN A 69 -2.36 0.00 36.39
N LYS A 70 -3.62 -0.39 36.64
CA LYS A 70 -4.11 -0.68 37.99
C LYS A 70 -3.93 -2.14 38.40
N LEU A 71 -4.00 -3.07 37.44
CA LEU A 71 -4.00 -4.51 37.70
C LEU A 71 -2.62 -5.17 37.62
N ILE A 72 -1.69 -4.58 36.86
CA ILE A 72 -0.40 -5.17 36.55
C ILE A 72 0.71 -4.25 37.06
N ASP A 73 1.59 -4.78 37.90
CA ASP A 73 2.85 -4.11 38.22
C ASP A 73 3.84 -4.28 37.05
N PHE A 74 3.83 -3.30 36.14
CA PHE A 74 4.73 -3.28 35.00
C PHE A 74 6.22 -3.19 35.38
N ASN A 75 6.55 -2.68 36.57
CA ASN A 75 7.94 -2.63 37.03
C ASN A 75 8.45 -4.03 37.35
N GLY A 76 7.60 -4.90 37.93
CA GLY A 76 7.95 -6.30 38.23
C GLY A 76 8.16 -7.18 36.99
N ILE A 77 7.57 -6.82 35.84
CA ILE A 77 7.67 -7.61 34.59
C ILE A 77 8.42 -6.91 33.46
N ASN A 78 9.06 -5.77 33.72
CA ASN A 78 9.73 -4.97 32.69
C ASN A 78 10.83 -5.74 31.94
N VAL A 79 11.64 -6.52 32.65
CA VAL A 79 12.72 -7.36 32.11
C VAL A 79 12.14 -8.46 31.21
N LEU A 80 11.06 -9.11 31.64
CA LEU A 80 10.36 -10.13 30.85
C LEU A 80 9.81 -9.53 29.56
N LEU A 81 9.12 -8.39 29.65
CA LEU A 81 8.56 -7.68 28.49
C LEU A 81 9.66 -7.23 27.52
N TYR A 82 10.79 -6.78 28.05
CA TYR A 82 11.96 -6.40 27.26
C TYR A 82 12.49 -7.58 26.44
N TYR A 83 12.75 -8.74 27.08
CA TYR A 83 13.26 -9.92 26.37
C TYR A 83 12.25 -10.52 25.38
N ILE A 84 10.95 -10.51 25.71
CA ILE A 84 9.89 -10.88 24.76
C ILE A 84 9.95 -9.97 23.53
N GLY A 85 10.13 -8.66 23.72
CA GLY A 85 10.32 -7.69 22.64
C GLY A 85 11.52 -8.03 21.75
N VAL A 86 12.68 -8.32 22.37
CA VAL A 86 13.90 -8.74 21.65
C VAL A 86 13.65 -10.01 20.84
N ILE A 87 13.06 -11.04 21.44
CA ILE A 87 12.73 -12.31 20.77
C ILE A 87 11.82 -12.06 19.56
N LEU A 88 10.78 -11.24 19.71
CA LEU A 88 9.85 -10.91 18.62
C LEU A 88 10.57 -10.21 17.46
N VAL A 89 11.47 -9.27 17.74
CA VAL A 89 12.26 -8.59 16.71
C VAL A 89 13.18 -9.57 15.99
N VAL A 90 13.97 -10.35 16.73
CA VAL A 90 14.92 -11.34 16.17
C VAL A 90 14.19 -12.36 15.30
N PHE A 91 13.05 -12.89 15.77
CA PHE A 91 12.25 -13.86 15.03
C PHE A 91 11.64 -13.24 13.77
N SER A 92 11.16 -12.00 13.86
CA SER A 92 10.60 -11.27 12.72
C SER A 92 11.65 -11.04 11.62
N VAL A 93 12.84 -10.56 11.98
CA VAL A 93 13.95 -10.35 11.03
C VAL A 93 14.38 -11.67 10.41
N SER A 94 14.56 -12.72 11.22
CA SER A 94 14.91 -14.06 10.74
C SER A 94 13.89 -14.62 9.75
N ASN A 95 12.59 -14.50 10.05
CA ASN A 95 11.51 -14.94 9.16
C ASN A 95 11.46 -14.13 7.85
N ILE A 96 11.76 -12.84 7.89
CA ILE A 96 11.85 -12.00 6.70
C ILE A 96 13.04 -12.42 5.82
N LEU A 97 14.23 -12.59 6.41
CA LEU A 97 15.42 -13.06 5.69
C LEU A 97 15.20 -14.45 5.08
N TYR A 98 14.47 -15.33 5.77
CA TYR A 98 14.07 -16.62 5.24
C TYR A 98 13.21 -16.49 3.98
N LYS A 99 12.20 -15.62 4.01
CA LYS A 99 11.25 -15.44 2.90
C LYS A 99 11.83 -14.74 1.67
N ILE A 100 12.87 -13.92 1.84
CA ILE A 100 13.49 -13.14 0.75
C ILE A 100 14.19 -14.03 -0.32
N LYS A 101 14.44 -15.32 -0.03
CA LYS A 101 14.96 -16.34 -0.98
C LYS A 101 16.16 -15.89 -1.84
N SER A 102 17.03 -15.03 -1.31
CA SER A 102 18.27 -14.62 -1.98
C SER A 102 19.47 -15.37 -1.40
N LYS A 103 20.50 -15.65 -2.23
CA LYS A 103 21.71 -16.38 -1.80
C LYS A 103 22.57 -15.58 -0.81
N TYR A 104 22.60 -14.25 -0.98
CA TYR A 104 23.53 -13.37 -0.24
C TYR A 104 22.88 -12.55 0.86
N ASN A 105 21.56 -12.66 1.05
CA ASN A 105 20.82 -11.83 2.01
C ASN A 105 21.32 -11.98 3.45
N TYR A 106 21.59 -13.21 3.92
CA TYR A 106 22.14 -13.46 5.25
C TYR A 106 23.56 -12.90 5.41
N MET A 107 24.40 -13.00 4.37
CA MET A 107 25.76 -12.47 4.40
C MET A 107 25.75 -10.94 4.47
N ILE A 108 24.93 -10.28 3.66
CA ILE A 108 24.79 -8.82 3.67
C ILE A 108 24.20 -8.34 4.99
N PHE A 109 23.18 -9.03 5.49
CA PHE A 109 22.61 -8.73 6.79
C PHE A 109 23.70 -8.80 7.88
N ALA A 110 24.44 -9.91 7.95
CA ALA A 110 25.47 -10.13 8.97
C ALA A 110 26.62 -9.12 8.85
N SER A 111 27.08 -8.82 7.64
CA SER A 111 28.18 -7.86 7.45
C SER A 111 27.80 -6.44 7.87
N ILE A 112 26.61 -5.97 7.48
CA ILE A 112 26.13 -4.65 7.89
C ILE A 112 25.80 -4.59 9.38
N PHE A 113 25.23 -5.66 9.94
CA PHE A 113 24.97 -5.78 11.37
C PHE A 113 26.26 -5.68 12.20
N LEU A 114 27.29 -6.44 11.83
CA LEU A 114 28.60 -6.42 12.49
C LEU A 114 29.32 -5.09 12.30
N ALA A 115 29.30 -4.53 11.08
CA ALA A 115 29.88 -3.22 10.82
C ALA A 115 29.20 -2.11 11.64
N ALA A 116 27.87 -2.15 11.76
CA ALA A 116 27.12 -1.23 12.59
C ALA A 116 27.46 -1.36 14.08
N LEU A 117 27.69 -2.58 14.55
CA LEU A 117 28.05 -2.88 15.94
C LEU A 117 29.49 -2.45 16.28
N ILE A 118 30.45 -2.75 15.40
CA ILE A 118 31.88 -2.49 15.63
C ILE A 118 32.24 -1.02 15.41
N PHE A 119 31.76 -0.43 14.31
CA PHE A 119 32.14 0.92 13.89
C PHE A 119 31.12 2.00 14.30
N ASN A 120 30.07 1.63 15.03
CA ASN A 120 28.94 2.50 15.36
C ASN A 120 28.41 3.26 14.14
N MET A 121 28.19 2.54 13.03
CA MET A 121 27.79 3.14 11.76
C MET A 121 26.51 3.95 11.91
N LYS A 122 26.53 5.21 11.47
CA LYS A 122 25.35 6.09 11.49
C LYS A 122 24.38 5.73 10.37
N ALA A 123 23.08 5.75 10.65
CA ALA A 123 22.04 5.31 9.70
C ALA A 123 22.02 6.16 8.42
N TYR A 124 22.33 7.46 8.52
CA TYR A 124 22.33 8.33 7.34
C TYR A 124 23.41 7.94 6.31
N ILE A 125 24.52 7.31 6.73
CA ILE A 125 25.58 6.87 5.83
C ILE A 125 25.04 5.78 4.91
N LEU A 126 24.40 4.76 5.51
CA LEU A 126 23.75 3.68 4.75
C LEU A 126 22.60 4.22 3.89
N PHE A 127 21.82 5.18 4.40
CA PHE A 127 20.77 5.83 3.63
C PHE A 127 21.31 6.53 2.37
N ILE A 128 22.40 7.31 2.48
CA ILE A 128 23.03 7.99 1.33
C ILE A 128 23.54 6.97 0.31
N LEU A 129 24.20 5.90 0.77
CA LEU A 129 24.68 4.83 -0.12
C LEU A 129 23.54 4.15 -0.88
N ILE A 130 22.43 3.88 -0.20
CA ILE A 130 21.24 3.30 -0.84
C ILE A 130 20.63 4.30 -1.82
N ALA A 131 20.50 5.58 -1.45
CA ALA A 131 19.96 6.61 -2.33
C ALA A 131 20.79 6.75 -3.61
N LEU A 132 22.12 6.80 -3.49
CA LEU A 132 23.04 6.79 -4.63
C LEU A 132 22.88 5.52 -5.47
N GLY A 133 22.83 4.35 -4.84
CA GLY A 133 22.61 3.08 -5.53
C GLY A 133 21.30 3.07 -6.32
N LEU A 134 20.21 3.57 -5.73
CA LEU A 134 18.91 3.68 -6.40
C LEU A 134 18.98 4.63 -7.61
N LEU A 135 19.75 5.71 -7.57
CA LEU A 135 19.92 6.60 -8.74
C LEU A 135 20.58 5.89 -9.93
N PHE A 136 21.51 4.96 -9.68
CA PHE A 136 22.14 4.16 -10.73
C PHE A 136 21.24 3.01 -11.24
N ILE A 137 20.40 2.47 -10.36
CA ILE A 137 19.51 1.35 -10.64
C ILE A 137 18.21 1.80 -11.34
N THR A 138 17.76 3.04 -11.11
CA THR A 138 16.50 3.54 -11.67
C THR A 138 16.59 3.70 -13.17
N ASP A 139 15.60 3.14 -13.89
CA ASP A 139 15.53 3.23 -15.34
C ASP A 139 15.23 4.67 -15.78
N LYS A 140 16.17 5.28 -16.52
CA LYS A 140 16.15 6.72 -16.85
C LYS A 140 15.09 7.13 -17.88
N LYS A 141 14.35 6.20 -18.48
CA LYS A 141 13.41 6.48 -19.58
C LYS A 141 11.96 6.50 -19.09
N VAL A 142 11.53 7.63 -18.55
CA VAL A 142 10.10 7.94 -18.45
C VAL A 142 9.70 8.67 -19.73
N ASN A 143 9.10 7.95 -20.68
CA ASN A 143 8.55 8.58 -21.88
C ASN A 143 7.28 9.33 -21.52
N PHE A 144 7.34 10.66 -21.49
CA PHE A 144 6.15 11.50 -21.45
C PHE A 144 5.54 11.53 -22.85
N VAL A 145 4.50 10.73 -23.07
CA VAL A 145 3.76 10.82 -24.33
C VAL A 145 3.02 12.14 -24.34
N LYS A 146 3.40 13.04 -25.27
CA LYS A 146 2.70 14.29 -25.51
C LYS A 146 1.36 13.98 -26.16
N ASN A 147 0.35 13.80 -25.33
CA ASN A 147 -1.00 13.55 -25.80
C ASN A 147 -1.76 14.88 -25.94
N LYS A 148 -2.46 15.06 -27.07
CA LYS A 148 -3.38 16.16 -27.28
C LYS A 148 -4.79 15.71 -26.90
N PHE A 149 -5.49 16.53 -26.12
CA PHE A 149 -6.90 16.32 -25.84
C PHE A 149 -7.71 16.78 -27.06
N THR A 150 -8.42 15.87 -27.70
CA THR A 150 -9.28 16.15 -28.86
C THR A 150 -10.77 15.93 -28.57
N GLY A 151 -11.11 15.44 -27.38
CA GLY A 151 -12.47 15.10 -26.95
C GLY A 151 -13.17 16.19 -26.12
N VAL A 152 -14.36 15.84 -25.62
CA VAL A 152 -15.17 16.61 -24.67
C VAL A 152 -14.49 16.68 -23.30
N ILE A 153 -13.83 15.59 -22.90
CA ILE A 153 -13.13 15.48 -21.62
C ILE A 153 -11.83 16.28 -21.66
N LYS A 154 -11.66 17.19 -20.70
CA LYS A 154 -10.43 17.99 -20.56
C LYS A 154 -9.51 17.38 -19.50
N LYS A 155 -8.25 17.82 -19.51
CA LYS A 155 -7.26 17.43 -18.49
C LYS A 155 -7.76 17.63 -17.06
N GLY A 156 -8.41 18.76 -16.78
CA GLY A 156 -8.94 19.06 -15.44
C GLY A 156 -9.97 18.03 -14.96
N ASP A 157 -10.80 17.53 -15.88
CA ASP A 157 -11.82 16.52 -15.57
C ASP A 157 -11.16 15.17 -15.22
N LEU A 158 -10.13 14.75 -15.98
CA LEU A 158 -9.36 13.55 -15.67
C LEU A 158 -8.58 13.68 -14.35
N VAL A 159 -7.97 14.84 -14.08
CA VAL A 159 -7.26 15.10 -12.82
C VAL A 159 -8.23 14.99 -11.64
N TYR A 160 -9.43 15.55 -11.77
CA TYR A 160 -10.44 15.49 -10.71
C TYR A 160 -10.96 14.06 -10.49
N SER A 161 -11.19 13.30 -11.57
CA SER A 161 -11.55 11.88 -11.50
C SER A 161 -10.45 11.04 -10.83
N TRP A 162 -9.19 11.25 -11.23
CA TRP A 162 -8.02 10.64 -10.61
C TRP A 162 -7.90 11.01 -9.12
N PHE A 163 -8.14 12.27 -8.77
CA PHE A 163 -8.13 12.72 -7.38
C PHE A 163 -9.18 11.98 -6.54
N ILE A 164 -10.40 11.82 -7.06
CA ILE A 164 -11.44 11.03 -6.39
C ILE A 164 -10.97 9.58 -6.20
N TRP A 165 -10.44 8.94 -7.25
CA TRP A 165 -9.94 7.58 -7.14
C TRP A 165 -8.83 7.45 -6.08
N MET A 166 -7.83 8.34 -6.13
CA MET A 166 -6.67 8.30 -5.24
C MET A 166 -7.07 8.43 -3.76
N ASN A 167 -8.07 9.27 -3.45
CA ASN A 167 -8.51 9.50 -2.08
C ASN A 167 -9.59 8.53 -1.60
N TYR A 168 -10.40 7.98 -2.52
CA TYR A 168 -11.60 7.21 -2.17
C TYR A 168 -11.64 5.77 -2.69
N SER A 169 -10.56 5.23 -3.27
CA SER A 169 -10.49 3.85 -3.81
C SER A 169 -10.91 2.77 -2.81
N HIS A 170 -10.60 2.94 -1.53
CA HIS A 170 -10.88 1.97 -0.46
C HIS A 170 -11.95 2.43 0.54
N SER A 171 -12.66 3.52 0.24
CA SER A 171 -13.62 4.10 1.18
C SER A 171 -14.80 3.16 1.40
N CYS A 172 -15.59 2.85 0.37
CA CYS A 172 -16.58 1.76 0.43
C CYS A 172 -16.00 0.44 -0.12
N TYR A 173 -15.00 -0.10 0.56
CA TYR A 173 -14.49 -1.43 0.23
C TYR A 173 -15.41 -2.51 0.83
N SER A 174 -16.13 -3.26 0.01
CA SER A 174 -17.22 -4.17 0.42
C SER A 174 -17.06 -5.59 -0.15
N TYR A 175 -17.64 -6.63 0.45
CA TYR A 175 -17.53 -7.99 -0.12
C TYR A 175 -18.32 -8.15 -1.43
N ASP A 176 -19.40 -7.40 -1.59
CA ASP A 176 -20.28 -7.55 -2.76
C ASP A 176 -19.68 -6.93 -4.02
N ARG A 177 -19.00 -5.78 -3.88
CA ARG A 177 -18.51 -4.97 -5.01
C ARG A 177 -17.02 -4.63 -4.94
N LEU A 178 -16.34 -4.93 -3.84
CA LEU A 178 -14.98 -4.50 -3.55
C LEU A 178 -14.83 -2.98 -3.76
N MET A 179 -14.08 -2.53 -4.77
CA MET A 179 -13.88 -1.11 -5.09
C MET A 179 -14.90 -0.57 -6.11
N GLY A 180 -15.96 -1.31 -6.45
CA GLY A 180 -16.93 -0.94 -7.48
C GLY A 180 -17.58 0.43 -7.26
N LEU A 181 -18.04 0.72 -6.03
CA LEU A 181 -18.60 2.03 -5.70
C LEU A 181 -17.54 3.15 -5.81
N ALA A 182 -16.27 2.84 -5.55
CA ALA A 182 -15.18 3.79 -5.71
C ALA A 182 -14.85 4.08 -7.17
N PHE A 183 -14.88 3.05 -8.01
CA PHE A 183 -14.78 3.20 -9.45
C PHE A 183 -15.89 4.12 -9.96
N ALA A 184 -17.15 3.81 -9.65
CA ALA A 184 -18.30 4.65 -10.03
C ALA A 184 -18.20 6.09 -9.50
N HIS A 185 -17.72 6.27 -8.26
CA HIS A 185 -17.48 7.61 -7.70
C HIS A 185 -16.45 8.39 -8.52
N SER A 186 -15.35 7.76 -8.95
CA SER A 186 -14.36 8.41 -9.80
C SER A 186 -14.91 8.79 -11.18
N MET A 187 -15.91 8.07 -11.70
CA MET A 187 -16.53 8.37 -12.99
C MET A 187 -17.58 9.49 -12.91
N LYS A 188 -18.02 9.89 -11.71
CA LYS A 188 -19.15 10.80 -11.51
C LYS A 188 -19.04 12.11 -12.29
N ASN A 189 -17.87 12.78 -12.25
CA ASN A 189 -17.69 14.05 -12.94
C ASN A 189 -17.58 13.88 -14.46
N ILE A 190 -16.95 12.79 -14.91
CA ILE A 190 -16.82 12.44 -16.33
C ILE A 190 -18.20 12.20 -16.94
N ILE A 191 -19.03 11.38 -16.30
CA ILE A 191 -20.37 11.05 -16.81
C ILE A 191 -21.26 12.30 -16.85
N LYS A 192 -21.21 13.14 -15.82
CA LYS A 192 -21.93 14.43 -15.83
C LYS A 192 -21.49 15.38 -16.95
N LYS A 193 -20.31 15.15 -17.55
CA LYS A 193 -19.79 15.92 -18.68
C LYS A 193 -20.18 15.34 -20.02
N LEU A 194 -20.32 14.02 -20.11
CA LEU A 194 -20.68 13.30 -21.33
C LEU A 194 -22.20 13.26 -21.58
N TYR A 195 -23.00 13.36 -20.53
CA TYR A 195 -24.45 13.17 -20.58
C TYR A 195 -25.19 14.33 -19.91
N ASP A 196 -26.29 14.78 -20.53
CA ASP A 196 -27.14 15.86 -20.02
C ASP A 196 -28.37 15.36 -19.26
N ASN A 197 -28.88 14.17 -19.61
CA ASN A 197 -30.08 13.60 -19.01
C ASN A 197 -29.78 12.99 -17.64
N LYS A 198 -30.49 13.44 -16.60
CA LYS A 198 -30.33 12.93 -15.21
C LYS A 198 -30.54 11.41 -15.09
N SER A 199 -31.46 10.84 -15.85
CA SER A 199 -31.73 9.40 -15.86
C SER A 199 -30.53 8.64 -16.45
N GLU A 200 -30.03 9.10 -17.60
CA GLU A 200 -28.87 8.51 -18.30
C GLU A 200 -27.59 8.63 -17.45
N ILE A 201 -27.38 9.78 -16.79
CA ILE A 201 -26.27 9.96 -15.83
C ILE A 201 -26.38 8.96 -14.68
N SER A 202 -27.58 8.82 -14.08
CA SER A 202 -27.80 7.92 -12.96
C SER A 202 -27.56 6.47 -13.35
N GLU A 203 -28.05 6.06 -14.52
CA GLU A 203 -27.88 4.71 -15.07
C GLU A 203 -26.41 4.40 -15.39
N THR A 204 -25.70 5.29 -16.10
CA THR A 204 -24.29 5.07 -16.43
C THR A 204 -23.39 5.04 -15.18
N ILE A 205 -23.66 5.88 -14.17
CA ILE A 205 -22.96 5.79 -12.88
C ILE A 205 -23.24 4.44 -12.21
N HIS A 206 -24.51 4.02 -12.18
CA HIS A 206 -24.91 2.75 -11.59
C HIS A 206 -24.22 1.56 -12.27
N ASN A 207 -24.15 1.55 -13.60
CA ASN A 207 -23.52 0.47 -14.36
C ASN A 207 -22.03 0.28 -14.02
N HIS A 208 -21.34 1.34 -13.59
CA HIS A 208 -19.95 1.24 -13.14
C HIS A 208 -19.77 0.82 -11.67
N THR A 209 -20.85 0.57 -10.93
CA THR A 209 -20.79 0.04 -9.55
C THR A 209 -20.52 -1.46 -9.49
N GLU A 210 -20.40 -2.11 -10.66
CA GLU A 210 -20.00 -3.50 -10.80
C GLU A 210 -18.73 -3.84 -10.00
N PHE A 211 -18.54 -5.14 -9.74
CA PHE A 211 -17.38 -5.64 -9.01
C PHE A 211 -16.08 -5.16 -9.65
N PHE A 212 -15.24 -4.48 -8.87
CA PHE A 212 -13.93 -4.00 -9.31
C PHE A 212 -12.90 -4.20 -8.21
N ASN A 213 -11.75 -4.78 -8.55
CA ASN A 213 -10.64 -4.93 -7.61
C ASN A 213 -9.31 -4.88 -8.34
N THR A 214 -8.42 -4.00 -7.88
CA THR A 214 -7.07 -3.87 -8.41
C THR A 214 -6.17 -3.19 -7.39
N GLU A 215 -4.85 -3.22 -7.61
CA GLU A 215 -3.95 -2.38 -6.81
C GLU A 215 -4.18 -0.91 -7.22
N PRO A 216 -4.51 -0.01 -6.27
CA PRO A 216 -5.11 1.29 -6.58
C PRO A 216 -4.17 2.25 -7.31
N ASN A 217 -2.86 2.07 -7.21
CA ASN A 217 -1.87 2.99 -7.79
C ASN A 217 -1.46 2.50 -9.19
N MET A 218 -1.24 1.20 -9.33
CA MET A 218 -0.76 0.55 -10.53
C MET A 218 -1.87 0.26 -11.53
N GLY A 219 -3.09 0.02 -11.04
CA GLY A 219 -4.30 -0.24 -11.85
C GLY A 219 -5.03 0.99 -12.36
N THR A 220 -4.50 2.18 -12.11
CA THR A 220 -5.05 3.44 -12.63
C THR A 220 -5.23 3.52 -14.15
N PRO A 221 -4.42 2.86 -15.02
CA PRO A 221 -4.68 2.87 -16.47
C PRO A 221 -6.06 2.34 -16.86
N ILE A 222 -6.64 1.46 -16.04
CA ILE A 222 -7.99 0.94 -16.28
C ILE A 222 -9.00 2.11 -16.29
N HIS A 223 -8.91 3.02 -15.32
CA HIS A 223 -9.85 4.13 -15.21
C HIS A 223 -9.76 5.06 -16.42
N GLY A 224 -8.56 5.47 -16.80
CA GLY A 224 -8.34 6.29 -17.99
C GLY A 224 -8.92 5.64 -19.24
N TYR A 225 -8.64 4.35 -19.44
CA TYR A 225 -9.14 3.63 -20.62
C TYR A 225 -10.67 3.49 -20.63
N ILE A 226 -11.29 3.21 -19.48
CA ILE A 226 -12.76 3.17 -19.40
C ILE A 226 -13.35 4.56 -19.69
N ILE A 227 -12.72 5.65 -19.24
CA ILE A 227 -13.17 7.01 -19.57
C ILE A 227 -13.09 7.28 -21.08
N SER A 228 -12.02 6.86 -21.76
CA SER A 228 -11.91 7.05 -23.21
C SER A 228 -12.95 6.22 -23.96
N LEU A 229 -13.27 5.02 -23.49
CA LEU A 229 -14.32 4.17 -24.05
C LEU A 229 -15.73 4.76 -23.85
N GLU A 230 -16.03 5.34 -22.68
CA GLU A 230 -17.32 6.02 -22.46
C GLU A 230 -17.46 7.27 -23.36
N GLU A 231 -16.37 8.00 -23.58
CA GLU A 231 -16.37 9.12 -24.51
C GLU A 231 -16.59 8.66 -25.97
N GLU A 232 -15.88 7.63 -26.43
CA GLU A 232 -16.13 7.01 -27.74
C GLU A 232 -17.54 6.47 -27.86
N ARG A 233 -18.07 5.87 -26.79
CA ARG A 233 -19.42 5.32 -26.74
C ARG A 233 -20.45 6.41 -26.96
N LYS A 234 -20.28 7.58 -26.32
CA LYS A 234 -21.17 8.72 -26.52
C LYS A 234 -21.08 9.28 -27.94
N LEU A 235 -19.89 9.30 -28.53
CA LEU A 235 -19.68 9.81 -29.89
C LEU A 235 -20.19 8.84 -30.97
N ASN A 236 -20.13 7.52 -30.72
CA ASN A 236 -20.36 6.48 -31.74
C ASN A 236 -21.50 5.49 -31.43
N ASN A 237 -22.29 5.71 -30.36
CA ASN A 237 -23.40 4.84 -29.92
C ASN A 237 -23.05 3.34 -29.72
N LYS A 238 -21.88 3.03 -29.14
CA LYS A 238 -21.46 1.64 -28.81
C LYS A 238 -22.20 1.08 -27.57
N SER A 239 -22.19 -0.25 -27.38
CA SER A 239 -22.82 -0.91 -26.22
C SER A 239 -21.95 -0.82 -24.95
N PHE A 240 -22.55 -1.00 -23.76
CA PHE A 240 -21.83 -0.98 -22.47
C PHE A 240 -21.17 -2.33 -22.12
N GLU A 241 -21.67 -3.44 -22.65
CA GLU A 241 -21.20 -4.79 -22.29
C GLU A 241 -19.69 -4.97 -22.56
N ASP A 242 -19.21 -4.37 -23.64
CA ASP A 242 -17.78 -4.36 -24.01
C ASP A 242 -16.92 -3.67 -22.94
N ILE A 243 -17.42 -2.60 -22.33
CA ILE A 243 -16.71 -1.82 -21.30
C ILE A 243 -16.55 -2.64 -20.01
N SER A 244 -17.62 -3.32 -19.58
CA SER A 244 -17.57 -4.22 -18.42
C SER A 244 -16.58 -5.37 -18.62
N TYR A 245 -16.57 -5.98 -19.81
CA TYR A 245 -15.66 -7.07 -20.14
C TYR A 245 -14.19 -6.63 -20.12
N ILE A 246 -13.88 -5.48 -20.74
CA ILE A 246 -12.55 -4.88 -20.74
C ILE A 246 -12.09 -4.60 -19.30
N LYS A 247 -12.96 -3.99 -18.49
CA LYS A 247 -12.65 -3.69 -17.08
C LYS A 247 -12.27 -4.96 -16.33
N LYS A 248 -13.09 -6.02 -16.41
CA LYS A 248 -12.85 -7.31 -15.76
C LYS A 248 -11.55 -7.97 -16.22
N GLY A 249 -11.28 -7.96 -17.52
CA GLY A 249 -10.07 -8.54 -18.10
C GLY A 249 -8.77 -7.87 -17.62
N MET A 250 -8.80 -6.57 -17.31
CA MET A 250 -7.62 -5.83 -16.86
C MET A 250 -7.39 -5.88 -15.34
N MET A 251 -8.45 -6.08 -14.53
CA MET A 251 -8.35 -6.15 -13.07
C MET A 251 -7.30 -7.16 -12.59
N GLY A 252 -7.38 -8.40 -13.09
CA GLY A 252 -6.56 -9.51 -12.60
C GLY A 252 -5.06 -9.33 -12.88
N ILE A 253 -4.71 -8.82 -14.06
CA ILE A 253 -3.31 -8.61 -14.44
C ILE A 253 -2.69 -7.49 -13.60
N SER A 254 -3.48 -6.47 -13.28
CA SER A 254 -3.06 -5.32 -12.50
C SER A 254 -2.91 -5.63 -11.01
N ALA A 255 -3.85 -6.37 -10.41
CA ALA A 255 -3.89 -6.65 -8.98
C ALA A 255 -2.61 -7.36 -8.49
N GLY A 256 -2.34 -8.55 -9.04
CA GLY A 256 -1.22 -9.36 -8.57
C GLY A 256 0.15 -8.73 -8.81
N LEU A 257 0.31 -7.99 -9.91
CA LEU A 257 1.57 -7.33 -10.20
C LEU A 257 1.78 -6.07 -9.34
N GLY A 258 0.74 -5.24 -9.21
CA GLY A 258 0.77 -4.03 -8.39
C GLY A 258 1.14 -4.34 -6.96
N ASP A 259 0.45 -5.30 -6.32
CA ASP A 259 0.72 -5.70 -4.94
C ASP A 259 2.17 -6.19 -4.76
N SER A 260 2.68 -6.94 -5.74
CA SER A 260 4.06 -7.44 -5.73
C SER A 260 5.13 -6.34 -5.84
N PHE A 261 4.75 -5.11 -6.21
CA PHE A 261 5.68 -4.00 -6.43
C PHE A 261 5.47 -2.87 -5.42
N THR A 262 4.28 -2.26 -5.37
CA THR A 262 4.03 -1.13 -4.46
C THR A 262 4.03 -1.58 -3.00
N GLN A 263 3.33 -2.67 -2.68
CA GLN A 263 3.17 -3.15 -1.30
C GLN A 263 4.30 -4.08 -0.85
N ALA A 264 4.82 -4.95 -1.74
CA ALA A 264 5.85 -5.92 -1.35
C ALA A 264 7.29 -5.38 -1.46
N ILE A 265 7.53 -4.34 -2.27
CA ILE A 265 8.89 -3.84 -2.55
C ILE A 265 9.02 -2.38 -2.12
N LEU A 266 8.27 -1.46 -2.75
CA LEU A 266 8.45 -0.03 -2.53
C LEU A 266 8.14 0.36 -1.08
N ALA A 267 6.95 0.01 -0.58
CA ALA A 267 6.58 0.38 0.79
C ALA A 267 7.55 -0.17 1.85
N PRO A 268 7.89 -1.47 1.89
CA PRO A 268 8.88 -2.00 2.83
C PRO A 268 10.25 -1.33 2.69
N LEU A 269 10.71 -1.08 1.46
CA LEU A 269 12.00 -0.46 1.19
C LEU A 269 12.09 0.96 1.78
N PHE A 270 11.15 1.85 1.45
CA PHE A 270 11.18 3.24 1.90
C PHE A 270 10.80 3.38 3.39
N VAL A 271 9.82 2.62 3.87
CA VAL A 271 9.43 2.63 5.30
C VAL A 271 10.58 2.12 6.16
N SER A 272 11.28 1.06 5.76
CA SER A 272 12.42 0.54 6.53
C SER A 272 13.61 1.50 6.56
N MET A 273 13.90 2.24 5.49
CA MET A 273 14.88 3.34 5.54
C MET A 273 14.50 4.40 6.56
N SER A 274 13.21 4.75 6.64
CA SER A 274 12.70 5.74 7.58
C SER A 274 12.82 5.24 9.03
N VAL A 275 12.45 3.98 9.28
CA VAL A 275 12.59 3.33 10.59
C VAL A 275 14.06 3.30 11.02
N MET A 276 14.95 2.91 10.11
CA MET A 276 16.39 2.85 10.36
C MET A 276 16.95 4.22 10.80
N LEU A 277 16.50 5.31 10.18
CA LEU A 277 16.88 6.68 10.56
C LEU A 277 16.31 7.08 11.93
N CYS A 278 15.05 6.70 12.23
CA CYS A 278 14.44 6.93 13.55
C CYS A 278 15.18 6.19 14.68
N LEU A 279 15.64 4.96 14.44
CA LEU A 279 16.40 4.17 15.42
C LEU A 279 17.75 4.83 15.77
N ASP A 280 18.31 5.62 14.86
CA ASP A 280 19.52 6.41 15.05
C ASP A 280 19.21 7.88 15.44
N LYS A 281 17.99 8.14 15.94
CA LYS A 281 17.49 9.46 16.40
C LYS A 281 17.52 10.57 15.33
N SER A 282 17.60 10.21 14.06
CA SER A 282 17.62 11.13 12.91
C SER A 282 16.20 11.39 12.38
N TYR A 283 15.31 11.91 13.23
CA TYR A 283 13.87 12.00 12.95
C TYR A 283 13.53 12.85 11.71
N TYR A 284 14.19 14.00 11.52
CA TYR A 284 13.94 14.87 10.37
C TYR A 284 14.29 14.19 9.04
N LEU A 285 15.38 13.41 9.01
CA LEU A 285 15.77 12.64 7.82
C LEU A 285 14.80 11.51 7.53
N ALA A 286 14.14 10.95 8.54
CA ALA A 286 13.18 9.86 8.39
C ALA A 286 11.92 10.27 7.58
N PHE A 287 11.63 11.56 7.44
CA PHE A 287 10.54 12.02 6.56
C PHE A 287 10.90 11.88 5.07
N ILE A 288 12.18 11.95 4.72
CA ILE A 288 12.62 11.96 3.33
C ILE A 288 12.15 10.71 2.56
N PRO A 289 12.43 9.47 3.01
CA PRO A 289 12.02 8.28 2.26
C PRO A 289 10.48 8.14 2.16
N VAL A 290 9.74 8.53 3.21
CA VAL A 290 8.27 8.50 3.21
C VAL A 290 7.70 9.47 2.18
N ILE A 291 8.19 10.72 2.16
CA ILE A 291 7.77 11.73 1.19
C ILE A 291 8.09 11.27 -0.24
N PHE A 292 9.29 10.72 -0.47
CA PHE A 292 9.65 10.15 -1.78
C PHE A 292 8.73 9.02 -2.20
N LEU A 293 8.41 8.07 -1.30
CA LEU A 293 7.44 7.02 -1.57
C LEU A 293 6.08 7.60 -1.97
N SER A 294 5.56 8.58 -1.21
CA SER A 294 4.27 9.22 -1.49
C SER A 294 4.27 9.91 -2.86
N ILE A 295 5.29 10.70 -3.18
CA ILE A 295 5.45 11.36 -4.48
C ILE A 295 5.52 10.33 -5.60
N TYR A 296 6.27 9.25 -5.42
CA TYR A 296 6.44 8.21 -6.42
C TYR A 296 5.13 7.44 -6.67
N ILE A 297 4.38 7.13 -5.62
CA ILE A 297 3.05 6.50 -5.73
C ILE A 297 2.05 7.42 -6.45
N LEU A 298 2.03 8.71 -6.09
CA LEU A 298 1.19 9.71 -6.79
C LEU A 298 1.58 9.81 -8.27
N PHE A 299 2.88 9.80 -8.57
CA PHE A 299 3.38 9.82 -9.94
C PHE A 299 2.95 8.57 -10.73
N ILE A 300 3.15 7.37 -10.18
CA ILE A 300 2.72 6.10 -10.80
C ILE A 300 1.22 6.15 -11.08
N SER A 301 0.43 6.54 -10.08
CA SER A 301 -1.04 6.61 -10.15
C SER A 301 -1.51 7.62 -11.20
N TYR A 302 -0.99 8.85 -11.15
CA TYR A 302 -1.35 9.92 -12.08
C TYR A 302 -0.97 9.59 -13.52
N SER A 303 0.29 9.16 -13.73
CA SER A 303 0.78 8.78 -15.06
C SER A 303 -0.03 7.61 -15.64
N GLY A 304 -0.47 6.69 -14.79
CA GLY A 304 -1.21 5.52 -15.22
C GLY A 304 -2.60 5.91 -15.67
N PHE A 305 -3.28 6.70 -14.85
CA PHE A 305 -4.58 7.26 -15.17
C PHE A 305 -4.59 8.03 -16.49
N MET A 306 -3.61 8.93 -16.68
CA MET A 306 -3.52 9.73 -17.90
C MET A 306 -3.17 8.88 -19.12
N ASN A 307 -2.15 8.03 -19.04
CA ASN A 307 -1.75 7.20 -20.18
C ASN A 307 -2.82 6.16 -20.54
N GLY A 308 -3.58 5.66 -19.57
CA GLY A 308 -4.73 4.80 -19.82
C GLY A 308 -5.77 5.46 -20.72
N TYR A 309 -6.05 6.75 -20.52
CA TYR A 309 -6.99 7.50 -21.36
C TYR A 309 -6.49 7.67 -22.80
N PHE A 310 -5.19 7.82 -23.01
CA PHE A 310 -4.64 8.09 -24.35
C PHE A 310 -4.17 6.86 -25.12
N GLN A 311 -3.72 5.82 -24.41
CA GLN A 311 -3.11 4.61 -25.00
C GLN A 311 -3.95 3.35 -24.73
N GLY A 312 -5.04 3.48 -23.98
CA GLY A 312 -5.91 2.38 -23.61
C GLY A 312 -5.17 1.24 -22.93
N ARG A 313 -5.39 0.02 -23.43
CA ARG A 313 -4.83 -1.22 -22.88
C ARG A 313 -3.30 -1.26 -22.90
N ASP A 314 -2.66 -0.65 -23.90
CA ASP A 314 -1.20 -0.73 -24.08
C ASP A 314 -0.45 -0.06 -22.93
N SER A 315 -1.04 0.99 -22.33
CA SER A 315 -0.45 1.63 -21.14
C SER A 315 -0.30 0.64 -19.98
N MET A 316 -1.26 -0.28 -19.82
CA MET A 316 -1.20 -1.29 -18.76
C MET A 316 -0.14 -2.36 -19.07
N LEU A 317 -0.09 -2.82 -20.33
CA LEU A 317 0.89 -3.82 -20.78
C LEU A 317 2.33 -3.31 -20.64
N GLN A 318 2.58 -2.06 -21.01
CA GLN A 318 3.89 -1.43 -20.85
C GLN A 318 4.30 -1.36 -19.38
N ARG A 319 3.38 -0.92 -18.52
CA ARG A 319 3.58 -0.89 -17.06
C ARG A 319 3.91 -2.26 -16.47
N ILE A 320 3.26 -3.30 -16.96
CA ILE A 320 3.55 -4.67 -16.53
C ILE A 320 4.97 -5.07 -16.89
N LYS A 321 5.40 -4.76 -18.11
CA LYS A 321 6.75 -5.01 -18.60
C LYS A 321 7.78 -4.26 -17.75
N ASP A 322 7.54 -2.98 -17.48
CA ASP A 322 8.43 -2.12 -16.68
C ASP A 322 8.63 -2.68 -15.26
N VAL A 323 7.54 -3.10 -14.60
CA VAL A 323 7.63 -3.69 -13.25
C VAL A 323 8.34 -5.04 -13.26
N LYS A 324 8.11 -5.89 -14.28
CA LYS A 324 8.81 -7.18 -14.41
C LYS A 324 10.31 -7.00 -14.65
N GLN A 325 10.71 -5.96 -15.38
CA GLN A 325 12.11 -5.67 -15.72
C GLN A 325 12.78 -4.75 -14.70
N SER A 326 12.04 -4.27 -13.70
CA SER A 326 12.52 -3.31 -12.72
C SER A 326 13.75 -3.83 -11.96
N LYS A 327 14.88 -3.12 -12.10
CA LYS A 327 16.09 -3.44 -11.36
C LYS A 327 15.91 -3.25 -9.86
N ILE A 328 15.04 -2.33 -9.41
CA ILE A 328 14.71 -2.15 -7.99
C ILE A 328 14.16 -3.46 -7.41
N LYS A 329 13.30 -4.17 -8.16
CA LYS A 329 12.76 -5.47 -7.74
C LYS A 329 13.85 -6.54 -7.63
N VAL A 330 14.83 -6.53 -8.54
CA VAL A 330 15.97 -7.46 -8.51
C VAL A 330 16.90 -7.19 -7.32
N TYR A 331 17.17 -5.93 -7.01
CA TYR A 331 18.12 -5.55 -5.94
C TYR A 331 17.48 -5.40 -4.56
N PHE A 332 16.16 -5.32 -4.47
CA PHE A 332 15.41 -5.18 -3.22
C PHE A 332 15.87 -6.15 -2.11
N PRO A 333 15.99 -7.47 -2.35
CA PRO A 333 16.50 -8.41 -1.35
C PRO A 333 17.79 -7.98 -0.65
N TYR A 334 18.75 -7.46 -1.41
CA TYR A 334 20.08 -7.11 -0.90
C TYR A 334 20.04 -5.80 -0.12
N ILE A 335 19.36 -4.78 -0.66
CA ILE A 335 19.21 -3.47 -0.02
C ILE A 335 18.45 -3.63 1.29
N PHE A 336 17.33 -4.34 1.26
CA PHE A 336 16.47 -4.54 2.41
C PHE A 336 17.17 -5.35 3.52
N SER A 337 17.95 -6.37 3.17
CA SER A 337 18.78 -7.08 4.15
C SER A 337 19.83 -6.20 4.84
N GLY A 338 20.45 -5.27 4.11
CA GLY A 338 21.37 -4.30 4.70
C GLY A 338 20.65 -3.37 5.69
N ILE A 339 19.47 -2.85 5.32
CA ILE A 339 18.65 -2.01 6.21
C ILE A 339 18.27 -2.78 7.48
N LEU A 340 17.85 -4.04 7.36
CA LEU A 340 17.54 -4.89 8.50
C LEU A 340 18.76 -5.11 9.41
N GLY A 341 19.95 -5.30 8.83
CA GLY A 341 21.20 -5.45 9.57
C GLY A 341 21.50 -4.25 10.45
N LEU A 342 21.47 -3.04 9.88
CA LEU A 342 21.72 -1.82 10.65
C LEU A 342 20.61 -1.58 11.68
N SER A 343 19.34 -1.74 11.28
CA SER A 343 18.19 -1.49 12.16
C SER A 343 18.22 -2.43 13.37
N MET A 344 18.51 -3.71 13.16
CA MET A 344 18.58 -4.69 14.24
C MET A 344 19.78 -4.42 15.16
N SER A 345 20.93 -4.05 14.62
CA SER A 345 22.11 -3.66 15.42
C SER A 345 21.80 -2.44 16.31
N LYS A 346 21.21 -1.39 15.75
CA LYS A 346 20.82 -0.18 16.51
C LYS A 346 19.73 -0.48 17.53
N LEU A 347 18.73 -1.28 17.20
CA LEU A 347 17.64 -1.60 18.13
C LEU A 347 18.13 -2.46 19.30
N LEU A 348 19.02 -3.43 19.04
CA LEU A 348 19.46 -4.42 20.01
C LEU A 348 20.71 -4.04 20.80
N PHE A 349 21.39 -2.93 20.53
CA PHE A 349 22.63 -2.58 21.25
C PHE A 349 22.71 -1.10 21.66
N ASN A 350 21.78 -0.25 21.19
CA ASN A 350 21.73 1.14 21.62
C ASN A 350 20.96 1.22 22.95
N ASN A 351 21.69 1.39 24.06
CA ASN A 351 21.23 1.54 25.46
C ASN A 351 21.13 0.27 26.35
N ILE A 352 21.97 -0.75 26.13
CA ILE A 352 21.94 -1.99 26.93
C ILE A 352 23.17 -2.13 27.84
N ARG A 353 22.99 -2.70 29.04
CA ARG A 353 24.10 -3.04 29.95
C ARG A 353 24.93 -4.20 29.38
N PRO A 354 26.26 -4.24 29.57
CA PRO A 354 27.12 -5.28 28.99
C PRO A 354 26.69 -6.75 29.25
N SER A 355 26.05 -7.05 30.38
CA SER A 355 25.55 -8.39 30.73
C SER A 355 24.32 -8.83 29.91
N GLU A 356 23.46 -7.89 29.55
CA GLU A 356 22.25 -8.13 28.75
C GLU A 356 22.59 -8.35 27.25
N ASN A 357 23.76 -7.88 26.81
CA ASN A 357 24.29 -8.13 25.46
C ASN A 357 24.59 -9.61 25.22
N ILE A 358 25.09 -10.34 26.23
CA ILE A 358 25.42 -11.77 26.09
C ILE A 358 24.14 -12.60 25.89
N PHE A 359 23.09 -12.30 26.66
CA PHE A 359 21.80 -12.99 26.54
C PHE A 359 21.13 -12.68 25.19
N THR A 360 21.19 -11.41 24.76
CA THR A 360 20.69 -10.98 23.44
C THR A 360 21.44 -11.70 22.31
N LEU A 361 22.77 -11.83 22.40
CA LEU A 361 23.57 -12.62 21.45
C LEU A 361 23.17 -14.10 21.45
N GLY A 362 22.89 -14.69 22.61
CA GLY A 362 22.37 -16.05 22.72
C GLY A 362 21.03 -16.24 22.00
N ILE A 363 20.10 -15.30 22.15
CA ILE A 363 18.81 -15.31 21.43
C ILE A 363 19.01 -15.22 19.91
N ILE A 364 19.91 -14.34 19.46
CA ILE A 364 20.24 -14.19 18.03
C ILE A 364 20.79 -15.50 17.47
N LEU A 365 21.75 -16.11 18.16
CA LEU A 365 22.38 -17.38 17.75
C LEU A 365 21.35 -18.52 17.71
N PHE A 366 20.48 -18.60 18.71
CA PHE A 366 19.42 -19.60 18.75
C PHE A 366 18.41 -19.43 17.60
N ALA A 367 17.97 -18.20 17.32
CA ALA A 367 17.06 -17.93 16.20
C ALA A 367 17.70 -18.21 14.84
N ALA A 368 19.00 -17.88 14.68
CA ALA A 368 19.77 -18.22 13.50
C ALA A 368 19.86 -19.75 13.31
N PHE A 369 20.10 -20.50 14.38
CA PHE A 369 20.12 -21.97 14.37
C PHE A 369 18.76 -22.57 13.98
N LEU A 370 17.66 -22.09 14.56
CA LEU A 370 16.31 -22.54 14.19
C LEU A 370 15.98 -22.27 12.72
N THR A 371 16.38 -21.11 12.22
CA THR A 371 16.18 -20.73 10.81
C THR A 371 17.00 -21.64 9.88
N PHE A 372 18.23 -21.99 10.27
CA PHE A 372 19.07 -22.95 9.56
C PHE A 372 18.44 -24.35 9.53
N LEU A 373 17.94 -24.86 10.66
CA LEU A 373 17.27 -26.16 10.72
C LEU A 373 16.02 -26.21 9.84
N ARG A 374 15.23 -25.13 9.81
CA ARG A 374 14.04 -25.04 8.96
C ARG A 374 14.38 -25.13 7.47
N LYS A 375 15.42 -24.40 7.04
CA LYS A 375 15.89 -24.43 5.64
C LYS A 375 16.30 -25.83 5.20
N ARG A 376 16.86 -26.63 6.10
CA ARG A 376 17.30 -28.02 5.86
C ARG A 376 16.16 -29.04 5.76
N ARG A 377 14.96 -28.72 6.28
CA ARG A 377 13.76 -29.59 6.20
C ARG A 377 12.91 -29.33 4.96
N GLU A 378 13.07 -28.15 4.34
CA GLU A 378 12.34 -27.76 3.11
C GLU A 378 13.18 -28.02 1.83
N GLN A 379 14.43 -28.49 1.97
CA GLN A 379 15.29 -29.03 0.92
C GLN A 379 15.29 -30.55 1.02
#